data_AF-A0A345YC77-F1
#
_entry.id   AF-A0A345YC77-F1
#
_cell.length_a   1.000
_cell.length_b   1.000
_cell.length_c   1.000
_cell.angle_alpha   90.00
_cell.angle_beta   90.00
_cell.angle_gamma   90.00
#
_symmetry.space_group_name_H-M   'P 1'
#
loop_
_entity.id
_entity.type
_entity.pdbx_description
1 polymer ?
#
loop_
_entity_poly.entity_id
_entity_poly.type
_entity_poly.pdbx_seq_one_letter_code
_entity_poly.pdbx_strand_id
1 'polypeptide(L)'
;MASVANEKQRLAKARAAIGDDYVPDENEEYMNERQQEYFRILLLDWKKSIHDAAGQTLQSLQDGPIREPDLNDRASSETDWGIELRTRDRQRKLISKIDAALRRIDEGEYGWCEVTGDPIGLRRLIARPVATMTVEAQEAHERREKISRDD
;
A
#
# COMPACT_ATOMS: atom_id res chain seq x y z
N MET A 1 13.42 14.83 -2.44
CA MET A 1 14.57 14.79 -1.51
C MET A 1 14.14 15.02 -0.06
N ALA A 2 13.44 16.13 0.27
CA ALA A 2 13.01 16.42 1.65
C ALA A 2 12.02 15.41 2.25
N SER A 3 11.09 14.82 1.48
CA SER A 3 10.10 13.88 2.03
C SER A 3 10.70 12.50 2.38
N VAL A 4 11.67 12.01 1.60
CA VAL A 4 12.34 10.72 1.84
C VAL A 4 13.22 10.78 3.10
N ALA A 5 13.85 11.93 3.38
CA ALA A 5 14.60 12.14 4.61
C ALA A 5 13.69 12.09 5.85
N ASN A 6 12.50 12.68 5.75
CA ASN A 6 11.49 12.64 6.80
C ASN A 6 10.98 11.19 7.02
N GLU A 7 10.69 10.45 5.96
CA GLU A 7 10.27 9.04 6.06
C GLU A 7 11.32 8.15 6.74
N LYS A 8 12.61 8.33 6.43
CA LYS A 8 13.69 7.60 7.11
C LYS A 8 13.75 7.92 8.61
N GLN A 9 13.56 9.19 9.00
CA GLN A 9 13.51 9.58 10.40
C GLN A 9 12.30 8.97 11.12
N ARG A 10 11.12 8.97 10.48
CA ARG A 10 9.91 8.35 11.01
C ARG A 10 10.08 6.84 11.21
N LEU A 11 10.68 6.16 10.23
CA LEU A 11 10.99 4.73 10.32
C LEU A 11 11.96 4.41 11.45
N ALA A 12 13.05 5.18 11.59
CA ALA A 12 14.03 4.97 12.64
C ALA A 12 13.43 5.20 14.04
N LYS A 13 12.61 6.25 14.20
CA LYS A 13 11.88 6.51 15.45
C LYS A 13 10.92 5.37 15.79
N ALA A 14 10.17 4.89 14.81
CA ALA A 14 9.20 3.81 15.01
C ALA A 14 9.88 2.51 15.46
N ARG A 15 10.97 2.11 14.81
CA ARG A 15 11.74 0.92 15.19
C ARG A 15 12.32 1.03 16.60
N ALA A 16 12.83 2.21 16.96
CA ALA A 16 13.33 2.45 18.30
C ALA A 16 12.25 2.35 19.40
N ALA A 17 10.97 2.59 19.06
CA ALA A 17 9.88 2.59 20.04
C ALA A 17 9.42 1.18 20.46
N ILE A 18 9.49 0.18 19.58
CA ILE A 18 8.88 -1.15 19.81
C ILE A 18 9.88 -2.30 19.89
N GLY A 19 11.12 -2.11 19.43
CA GLY A 19 12.13 -3.17 19.26
C GLY A 19 11.92 -3.99 17.98
N ASP A 20 12.97 -4.64 17.48
CA ASP A 20 12.93 -5.30 16.15
C ASP A 20 12.00 -6.54 16.09
N ASP A 21 11.68 -7.16 17.23
CA ASP A 21 10.94 -8.44 17.29
C ASP A 21 9.47 -8.31 17.71
N TYR A 22 8.92 -7.09 17.81
CA TYR A 22 7.53 -6.91 18.23
C TYR A 22 6.54 -7.27 17.13
N VAL A 23 5.52 -8.07 17.49
CA VAL A 23 4.38 -8.40 16.65
C VAL A 23 3.10 -8.12 17.44
N PRO A 24 2.12 -7.38 16.87
CA PRO A 24 0.83 -7.12 17.51
C PRO A 24 0.09 -8.42 17.85
N ASP A 25 -0.41 -8.50 19.07
CA ASP A 25 -1.20 -9.63 19.56
C ASP A 25 -2.61 -9.20 20.00
N GLU A 26 -3.57 -10.13 19.93
CA GLU A 26 -4.98 -9.89 20.28
C GLU A 26 -5.20 -9.74 21.81
N ASN A 27 -4.20 -10.09 22.65
CA ASN A 27 -4.28 -9.95 24.11
C ASN A 27 -3.92 -8.54 24.63
N GLU A 28 -3.48 -7.64 23.75
CA GLU A 28 -3.15 -6.26 24.10
C GLU A 28 -4.32 -5.30 23.79
N GLU A 29 -4.28 -4.09 24.37
CA GLU A 29 -5.23 -3.05 24.01
C GLU A 29 -5.12 -2.72 22.51
N TYR A 30 -6.27 -2.74 21.84
CA TYR A 30 -6.36 -2.57 20.40
C TYR A 30 -5.83 -1.20 19.97
N MET A 31 -4.91 -1.20 19.00
CA MET A 31 -4.28 0.01 18.44
C MET A 31 -3.61 0.91 19.49
N ASN A 32 -2.99 0.29 20.49
CA ASN A 32 -2.04 0.98 21.37
C ASN A 32 -0.85 1.56 20.57
N GLU A 33 -0.05 2.41 21.22
CA GLU A 33 1.10 3.07 20.59
C GLU A 33 2.07 2.08 19.91
N ARG A 34 2.30 0.90 20.51
CA ARG A 34 3.20 -0.11 19.94
C ARG A 34 2.64 -0.75 18.67
N GLN A 35 1.34 -1.07 18.66
CA GLN A 35 0.66 -1.60 17.47
C GLN A 35 0.68 -0.57 16.33
N GLN A 36 0.40 0.69 16.64
CA GLN A 36 0.45 1.77 15.64
C GLN A 36 1.85 1.93 15.03
N GLU A 37 2.90 1.91 15.85
CA GLU A 37 4.28 1.99 15.36
C GLU A 37 4.69 0.76 14.56
N TYR A 38 4.20 -0.44 14.89
CA TYR A 38 4.39 -1.63 14.07
C TYR A 38 3.81 -1.46 12.66
N PHE A 39 2.54 -1.03 12.56
CA PHE A 39 1.91 -0.81 11.25
C PHE A 39 2.56 0.36 10.50
N ARG A 40 3.05 1.38 11.20
CA ARG A 40 3.82 2.47 10.61
C ARG A 40 5.10 1.95 9.93
N ILE A 41 5.86 1.07 10.60
CA ILE A 41 7.05 0.44 10.03
C ILE A 41 6.67 -0.37 8.80
N LEU A 42 5.65 -1.23 8.92
CA LEU A 42 5.17 -2.09 7.83
C LEU A 42 4.79 -1.26 6.59
N LEU A 43 4.05 -0.16 6.77
CA LEU A 43 3.65 0.74 5.69
C LEU A 43 4.83 1.48 5.06
N LEU A 44 5.77 1.99 5.87
CA LEU A 44 6.95 2.70 5.38
C LEU A 44 7.90 1.78 4.60
N ASP A 45 8.14 0.57 5.11
CA ASP A 45 8.95 -0.43 4.42
C ASP A 45 8.28 -0.91 3.13
N TRP A 46 6.95 -1.07 3.13
CA TRP A 46 6.21 -1.37 1.90
C TRP A 46 6.25 -0.22 0.88
N LYS A 47 6.10 1.02 1.32
CA LYS A 47 6.25 2.20 0.44
C LYS A 47 7.63 2.25 -0.19
N LYS A 48 8.68 2.00 0.61
CA LYS A 48 10.06 1.95 0.14
C LYS A 48 10.25 0.87 -0.91
N SER A 49 9.76 -0.35 -0.70
CA SER A 49 9.90 -1.44 -1.68
C SER A 49 9.20 -1.14 -3.01
N ILE A 50 8.06 -0.44 -2.97
CA ILE A 50 7.39 0.04 -4.20
C ILE A 50 8.23 1.09 -4.91
N HIS A 51 8.83 2.04 -4.18
CA HIS A 51 9.72 3.03 -4.77
C HIS A 51 10.97 2.40 -5.40
N ASP A 52 11.59 1.44 -4.73
CA ASP A 52 12.77 0.73 -5.23
C ASP A 52 12.43 -0.06 -6.51
N ALA A 53 11.27 -0.73 -6.54
CA ALA A 53 10.78 -1.43 -7.74
C ALA A 53 10.44 -0.45 -8.89
N ALA A 54 9.84 0.70 -8.59
CA ALA A 54 9.52 1.71 -9.58
C ALA A 54 10.77 2.42 -10.15
N GLY A 55 11.82 2.55 -9.34
CA GLY A 55 13.10 3.12 -9.78
C GLY A 55 13.79 2.25 -10.82
N GLN A 56 13.70 0.93 -10.70
CA GLN A 56 14.31 -0.03 -11.65
C GLN A 56 13.65 0.02 -13.04
N THR A 57 12.34 0.23 -13.12
CA THR A 57 11.58 0.22 -14.39
C THR A 57 11.45 1.60 -15.02
N LEU A 58 11.78 2.68 -14.29
CA LEU A 58 11.62 4.04 -14.79
C LEU A 58 12.50 4.33 -16.01
N GLN A 59 13.71 3.79 -16.05
CA GLN A 59 14.64 4.00 -17.16
C GLN A 59 14.09 3.36 -18.44
N SER A 60 13.69 2.09 -18.38
CA SER A 60 13.07 1.37 -19.51
C SER A 60 11.84 2.10 -20.07
N LEU A 61 11.02 2.67 -19.19
CA LEU A 61 9.84 3.45 -19.61
C LEU A 61 10.19 4.77 -20.31
N GLN A 62 11.28 5.44 -19.91
CA GLN A 62 11.74 6.69 -20.53
C GLN A 62 12.29 6.44 -21.94
N ASP A 63 13.01 5.33 -22.12
CA ASP A 63 13.60 4.95 -23.40
C ASP A 63 12.52 4.51 -24.41
N GLY A 64 11.35 4.09 -23.92
CA GLY A 64 10.20 3.71 -24.73
C GLY A 64 10.32 2.29 -25.29
N PRO A 65 9.32 1.81 -26.06
CA PRO A 65 9.38 0.49 -26.67
C PRO A 65 10.50 0.42 -27.72
N ILE A 66 11.22 -0.70 -27.75
CA ILE A 66 12.28 -0.94 -28.72
C ILE A 66 11.67 -0.97 -30.13
N ARG A 67 12.30 -0.22 -31.05
CA ARG A 67 11.91 -0.22 -32.46
C ARG A 67 12.59 -1.37 -33.19
N GLU A 68 12.08 -2.56 -32.96
CA GLU A 68 12.56 -3.78 -33.61
C GLU A 68 12.28 -3.76 -35.13
N PRO A 69 13.19 -4.29 -35.97
CA PRO A 69 12.96 -4.44 -37.40
C PRO A 69 11.83 -5.42 -37.74
N ASP A 70 11.67 -6.47 -36.93
CA ASP A 70 10.60 -7.45 -37.09
C ASP A 70 9.29 -6.93 -36.48
N LEU A 71 8.18 -7.16 -37.20
CA LEU A 71 6.87 -6.64 -36.81
C LEU A 71 6.31 -7.35 -35.55
N ASN A 72 6.59 -8.65 -35.37
CA ASN A 72 6.13 -9.39 -34.20
C ASN A 72 6.95 -9.01 -32.96
N ASP A 73 8.26 -8.84 -33.12
CA ASP A 73 9.15 -8.41 -32.04
C ASP A 73 8.80 -6.98 -31.59
N ARG A 74 8.47 -6.11 -32.55
CA ARG A 74 7.97 -4.76 -32.27
C ARG A 74 6.64 -4.78 -31.52
N ALA A 75 5.67 -5.58 -31.98
CA ALA A 75 4.37 -5.70 -31.31
C ALA A 75 4.51 -6.21 -29.86
N SER A 76 5.47 -7.10 -29.63
CA SER A 76 5.78 -7.64 -28.30
C SER A 76 6.36 -6.54 -27.40
N SER A 77 7.35 -5.80 -27.90
CA SER A 77 7.96 -4.67 -27.17
C SER A 77 6.96 -3.57 -26.79
N GLU A 78 6.04 -3.23 -27.69
CA GLU A 78 4.97 -2.25 -27.42
C GLU A 78 3.98 -2.77 -26.35
N THR A 79 3.68 -4.07 -26.35
CA THR A 79 2.81 -4.71 -25.36
C THR A 79 3.44 -4.69 -23.97
N ASP A 80 4.72 -5.08 -23.88
CA ASP A 80 5.46 -5.10 -22.62
C ASP A 80 5.56 -3.70 -22.01
N TRP A 81 5.90 -2.70 -22.82
CA TRP A 81 5.91 -1.30 -22.39
C TRP A 81 4.53 -0.83 -21.88
N GLY A 82 3.45 -1.23 -22.56
CA GLY A 82 2.08 -0.96 -22.13
C GLY A 82 1.73 -1.62 -20.78
N ILE A 83 2.26 -2.82 -20.50
CA ILE A 83 2.09 -3.52 -19.22
C ILE A 83 2.84 -2.77 -18.11
N GLU A 84 4.08 -2.34 -18.36
CA GLU A 84 4.89 -1.58 -17.41
C GLU A 84 4.20 -0.27 -17.01
N LEU A 85 3.65 0.46 -17.99
CA LEU A 85 2.95 1.72 -17.73
C LEU A 85 1.72 1.53 -16.82
N ARG A 86 0.93 0.47 -17.05
CA ARG A 86 -0.22 0.14 -16.20
C ARG A 86 0.22 -0.29 -14.80
N THR A 87 1.29 -1.06 -14.70
CA THR A 87 1.85 -1.49 -13.41
C THR A 87 2.28 -0.28 -12.57
N ARG A 88 2.95 0.69 -13.20
CA ARG A 88 3.34 1.95 -12.56
C ARG A 88 2.15 2.76 -12.06
N ASP A 89 1.07 2.88 -12.85
CA ASP A 89 -0.13 3.59 -12.39
C ASP A 89 -0.76 2.92 -11.16
N ARG A 90 -0.79 1.57 -11.11
CA ARG A 90 -1.25 0.83 -9.94
C ARG A 90 -0.35 1.07 -8.72
N GLN A 91 0.97 1.04 -8.90
CA GLN A 91 1.94 1.33 -7.84
C GLN A 91 1.76 2.76 -7.29
N ARG A 92 1.57 3.75 -8.15
CA ARG A 92 1.28 5.14 -7.75
C ARG A 92 0.02 5.23 -6.89
N LYS A 93 -1.08 4.61 -7.34
CA LYS A 93 -2.34 4.56 -6.58
C LYS A 93 -2.16 3.86 -5.24
N LEU A 94 -1.36 2.79 -5.19
CA LEU A 94 -1.06 2.08 -3.95
C LEU A 94 -0.25 2.94 -2.98
N ILE A 95 0.75 3.69 -3.45
CA ILE A 95 1.49 4.66 -2.63
C ILE A 95 0.52 5.69 -2.03
N SER A 96 -0.43 6.22 -2.80
CA SER A 96 -1.42 7.16 -2.27
C SER A 96 -2.28 6.55 -1.16
N LYS A 97 -2.59 5.24 -1.23
CA LYS A 97 -3.31 4.52 -0.16
C LYS A 97 -2.43 4.34 1.08
N ILE A 98 -1.14 4.05 0.90
CA ILE A 98 -0.19 3.96 2.01
C ILE A 98 -0.05 5.31 2.72
N ASP A 99 0.05 6.40 1.96
CA ASP A 99 0.12 7.75 2.53
C ASP A 99 -1.14 8.12 3.31
N ALA A 100 -2.32 7.71 2.81
CA ALA A 100 -3.57 7.87 3.55
C ALA A 100 -3.59 7.06 4.84
N ALA A 101 -3.13 5.80 4.81
CA ALA A 101 -3.03 4.97 6.01
C ALA A 101 -2.05 5.58 7.05
N LEU A 102 -0.91 6.10 6.61
CA LEU A 102 0.05 6.78 7.49
C LEU A 102 -0.54 8.04 8.14
N ARG A 103 -1.34 8.82 7.40
CA ARG A 103 -2.08 9.97 7.97
C ARG A 103 -3.09 9.52 9.02
N ARG A 104 -3.85 8.46 8.74
CA ARG A 104 -4.80 7.91 9.72
C ARG A 104 -4.12 7.42 11.00
N ILE A 105 -2.88 6.93 10.92
CA ILE A 105 -2.10 6.60 12.13
C ILE A 105 -1.79 7.88 12.90
N ASP A 106 -1.36 8.95 12.23
CA ASP A 106 -1.07 10.23 12.88
C ASP A 106 -2.30 10.87 13.53
N GLU A 107 -3.48 10.64 12.95
CA GLU A 107 -4.79 11.12 13.43
C GLU A 107 -5.41 10.22 14.50
N GLY A 108 -4.86 9.02 14.74
CA GLY A 108 -5.40 8.05 15.69
C GLY A 108 -6.64 7.28 15.19
N GLU A 109 -6.92 7.33 13.88
CA GLU A 109 -8.07 6.67 13.25
C GLU A 109 -7.70 5.36 12.54
N TYR A 110 -6.44 4.93 12.61
CA TYR A 110 -5.97 3.73 11.92
C TYR A 110 -6.36 2.43 12.62
N GLY A 111 -7.07 1.55 11.92
CA GLY A 111 -7.55 0.27 12.45
C GLY A 111 -9.06 0.21 12.56
N TRP A 112 -9.76 1.33 12.49
CA TRP A 112 -11.22 1.35 12.54
C TRP A 112 -11.84 1.40 11.15
N CYS A 113 -13.00 0.78 11.02
CA CYS A 113 -13.76 0.73 9.77
C CYS A 113 -14.35 2.11 9.43
N GLU A 114 -14.08 2.63 8.24
CA GLU A 114 -14.59 3.94 7.80
C GLU A 114 -16.12 3.99 7.64
N VAL A 115 -16.78 2.82 7.54
CA VAL A 115 -18.23 2.73 7.34
C VAL A 115 -18.98 2.46 8.63
N THR A 116 -18.49 1.54 9.47
CA THR A 116 -19.21 1.09 10.67
C THR A 116 -18.60 1.59 11.97
N GLY A 117 -17.34 2.02 11.95
CA GLY A 117 -16.57 2.35 13.16
C GLY A 117 -16.01 1.13 13.91
N ASP A 118 -16.33 -0.09 13.47
CA ASP A 118 -15.87 -1.32 14.12
C ASP A 118 -14.35 -1.53 13.97
N PRO A 119 -13.70 -2.20 14.94
CA PRO A 119 -12.28 -2.55 14.82
C PRO A 119 -12.04 -3.52 13.66
N ILE A 120 -11.07 -3.20 12.81
CA ILE A 120 -10.59 -4.08 11.75
C ILE A 120 -9.65 -5.09 12.40
N GLY A 121 -9.91 -6.38 12.19
CA GLY A 121 -9.11 -7.45 12.80
C GLY A 121 -7.61 -7.33 12.51
N LEU A 122 -6.77 -7.53 13.54
CA LEU A 122 -5.31 -7.39 13.43
C LEU A 122 -4.73 -8.27 12.31
N ARG A 123 -5.18 -9.53 12.21
CA ARG A 123 -4.77 -10.45 11.14
C ARG A 123 -5.05 -9.92 9.74
N ARG A 124 -6.15 -9.18 9.56
CA ARG A 124 -6.49 -8.53 8.28
C ARG A 124 -5.55 -7.36 7.99
N LEU A 125 -5.24 -6.53 8.98
CA LEU A 125 -4.31 -5.41 8.81
C LEU A 125 -2.87 -5.88 8.56
N ILE A 126 -2.43 -6.97 9.20
CA ILE A 126 -1.13 -7.58 8.94
C ILE A 126 -1.04 -8.06 7.49
N ALA A 127 -2.10 -8.71 6.98
CA ALA A 127 -2.16 -9.15 5.60
C ALA A 127 -2.32 -7.99 4.59
N ARG A 128 -3.08 -6.95 4.95
CA ARG A 128 -3.37 -5.79 4.09
C ARG A 128 -3.47 -4.51 4.93
N PRO A 129 -2.34 -3.82 5.17
CA PRO A 129 -2.29 -2.68 6.10
C PRO A 129 -2.95 -1.40 5.57
N VAL A 130 -3.36 -1.38 4.30
CA VAL A 130 -4.14 -0.27 3.69
C VAL A 130 -5.64 -0.54 3.69
N ALA A 131 -6.11 -1.61 4.35
CA ALA A 131 -7.54 -1.90 4.44
C ALA A 131 -8.25 -0.83 5.28
N THR A 132 -9.34 -0.28 4.76
CA THR A 132 -10.12 0.77 5.43
C THR A 132 -11.44 0.28 6.02
N MET A 133 -11.81 -0.96 5.74
CA MET A 133 -13.09 -1.57 6.11
C MET A 133 -12.87 -2.97 6.69
N THR A 134 -13.80 -3.39 7.57
CA THR A 134 -13.89 -4.80 8.01
C THR A 134 -14.20 -5.75 6.86
N VAL A 135 -14.12 -7.06 7.09
CA VAL A 135 -14.43 -8.07 6.07
C VAL A 135 -15.91 -7.98 5.70
N GLU A 136 -16.77 -7.91 6.70
CA GLU A 136 -18.22 -7.86 6.60
C GLU A 136 -18.69 -6.60 5.86
N ALA A 137 -18.10 -5.45 6.21
CA ALA A 137 -18.39 -4.18 5.54
C ALA A 137 -17.94 -4.21 4.07
N GLN A 138 -16.76 -4.79 3.80
CA GLN A 138 -16.24 -4.95 2.43
C GLN A 138 -17.16 -5.86 1.59
N GLU A 139 -17.58 -7.00 2.13
CA GLU A 139 -18.49 -7.92 1.45
C GLU A 139 -19.86 -7.29 1.17
N ALA A 140 -20.37 -6.48 2.10
CA ALA A 140 -21.60 -5.72 1.91
C ALA A 140 -21.46 -4.67 0.80
N HIS A 141 -20.34 -3.96 0.74
CA HIS A 141 -20.04 -3.00 -0.32
C HIS A 141 -19.98 -3.69 -1.69
N GLU A 142 -19.23 -4.78 -1.80
CA GLU A 142 -19.08 -5.53 -3.05
C GLU A 142 -20.39 -6.13 -3.56
N ARG A 143 -21.27 -6.61 -2.65
CA ARG A 143 -22.62 -7.06 -3.03
C ARG A 143 -23.47 -5.94 -3.63
N ARG A 144 -23.43 -4.74 -3.04
CA ARG A 144 -24.18 -3.57 -3.55
C ARG A 144 -23.67 -3.11 -4.91
N GLU A 145 -22.35 -3.10 -5.09
CA GLU A 145 -21.75 -2.75 -6.40
C GLU A 145 -22.11 -3.74 -7.50
N LYS A 146 -22.21 -5.05 -7.21
CA LYS A 146 -22.65 -6.05 -8.19
C LYS A 146 -24.08 -5.80 -8.65
N ILE A 147 -25.01 -5.58 -7.71
CA ILE A 147 -26.41 -5.31 -8.03
C ILE A 147 -26.55 -4.06 -8.91
N SER A 148 -25.80 -3.00 -8.62
CA SER A 148 -25.85 -1.74 -9.38
C SER A 148 -25.22 -1.80 -10.78
N ARG A 149 -24.44 -2.84 -11.12
CA ARG A 149 -23.81 -2.99 -12.44
C ARG A 149 -24.63 -3.83 -13.41
N ASP A 150 -25.58 -4.60 -12.88
CA ASP A 150 -26.44 -5.50 -13.65
C ASP A 150 -27.79 -4.84 -14.03
N ASP A 151 -28.04 -3.61 -13.56
CA ASP A 151 -29.13 -2.70 -13.98
C ASP A 151 -28.62 -1.66 -14.99
#